data_AF-K1ZTP1-F1
#
_entry.id   AF-K1ZTP1-F1
#
_cell.length_a   1.000
_cell.length_b   1.000
_cell.length_c   1.000
_cell.angle_alpha   90.00
_cell.angle_beta   90.00
_cell.angle_gamma   90.00
#
_symmetry.space_group_name_H-M   'P 1'
#
loop_
_entity.id
_entity.type
_entity.pdbx_description
1 polymer ?
#
loop_
_entity_poly.entity_id
_entity_poly.type
_entity_poly.pdbx_seq_one_letter_code
_entity_poly.pdbx_strand_id
1 'polypeptide(L)'
;MLIVERLMDVKEAAELLNVSEMTIRRWTNSGALNCYRVGGKRARRFNIQDLQEFLHQRPAPFITQNEMVRLGIGSMAVPDGSHLSHLSLDDPDAQQVGISFLRQGLAAKETVMLVTSHANLEKFVNLLELGGIDVEKARAGNLLHICKGLDTPQAMFACISQKIAMAENRFRLFGDMTWVKERGWGLETTRQLEEIGNSFPATPGLLLLCQYPLNRFSGQELMMAVETHRYTVYKGTLQESPYFTLN
;
A
#
# COMPACT_ATOMS: atom_id res chain seq x y z
N MET A 1 17.76 17.22 43.06
CA MET A 1 18.74 17.27 41.96
C MET A 1 17.93 17.45 40.67
N LEU A 2 17.87 18.66 40.13
CA LEU A 2 17.12 18.95 38.90
C LEU A 2 17.87 18.29 37.73
N ILE A 3 17.31 17.22 37.18
CA ILE A 3 17.80 16.64 35.94
C ILE A 3 17.53 17.69 34.86
N VAL A 4 18.60 18.23 34.27
CA VAL A 4 18.48 19.06 33.07
C VAL A 4 17.96 18.15 31.97
N GLU A 5 16.69 18.29 31.60
CA GLU A 5 16.08 17.50 30.53
C GLU A 5 16.82 17.79 29.22
N ARG A 6 17.52 16.77 28.71
CA ARG A 6 18.19 16.84 27.41
C ARG A 6 17.12 16.97 26.32
N LEU A 7 17.12 18.09 25.64
CA LEU A 7 16.28 18.29 24.46
C LEU A 7 16.94 17.71 23.21
N MET A 8 16.20 16.86 22.50
CA MET A 8 16.63 16.19 21.28
C MET A 8 16.49 17.12 20.06
N ASP A 9 17.33 16.91 19.03
CA ASP A 9 17.19 17.58 17.75
C ASP A 9 16.26 16.84 16.77
N VAL A 10 16.12 17.37 15.54
CA VAL A 10 15.22 16.81 14.52
C VAL A 10 15.66 15.42 14.06
N LYS A 11 16.96 15.17 13.98
CA LYS A 11 17.50 13.89 13.54
C LYS A 11 17.30 12.84 14.63
N GLU A 12 17.65 13.18 15.87
CA GLU A 12 17.45 12.29 17.02
C GLU A 12 15.95 11.96 17.22
N ALA A 13 15.05 12.93 17.03
CA ALA A 13 13.61 12.70 17.09
C ALA A 13 13.10 11.81 15.92
N ALA A 14 13.68 11.96 14.73
CA ALA A 14 13.35 11.16 13.55
C ALA A 14 13.75 9.68 13.76
N GLU A 15 14.96 9.45 14.28
CA GLU A 15 15.46 8.12 14.64
C GLU A 15 14.60 7.48 15.73
N LEU A 16 14.26 8.22 16.80
CA LEU A 16 13.43 7.70 17.89
C LEU A 16 12.01 7.32 17.43
N LEU A 17 11.43 8.10 16.53
CA LEU A 17 10.06 7.88 16.02
C LEU A 17 10.01 7.00 14.77
N ASN A 18 11.16 6.46 14.32
CA ASN A 18 11.32 5.67 13.10
C ASN A 18 10.67 6.32 11.85
N VAL A 19 10.93 7.60 11.61
CA VAL A 19 10.44 8.35 10.44
C VAL A 19 11.51 9.27 9.86
N SER A 20 11.26 9.86 8.68
CA SER A 20 12.18 10.84 8.10
C SER A 20 12.17 12.19 8.83
N GLU A 21 13.29 12.92 8.80
CA GLU A 21 13.36 14.31 9.31
C GLU A 21 12.30 15.23 8.68
N MET A 22 11.95 15.00 7.42
CA MET A 22 10.89 15.75 6.72
C MET A 22 9.52 15.54 7.37
N THR A 23 9.26 14.34 7.87
CA THR A 23 8.03 14.00 8.59
C THR A 23 7.96 14.75 9.93
N ILE A 24 9.07 14.79 10.68
CA ILE A 24 9.19 15.59 11.92
C ILE A 24 8.94 17.09 11.63
N ARG A 25 9.51 17.61 10.54
CA ARG A 25 9.29 19.01 10.13
C ARG A 25 7.83 19.27 9.77
N ARG A 26 7.15 18.35 9.09
CA ARG A 26 5.73 18.45 8.75
C ARG A 26 4.83 18.45 10.00
N TRP A 27 5.08 17.56 10.96
CA TRP A 27 4.28 17.49 12.19
C TRP A 27 4.46 18.72 13.07
N THR A 28 5.68 19.23 13.18
CA THR A 28 5.92 20.47 13.93
C THR A 28 5.37 21.72 13.23
N ASN A 29 5.30 21.75 11.90
CA ASN A 29 4.68 22.85 11.16
C ASN A 29 3.16 22.88 11.29
N SER A 30 2.53 21.71 11.38
CA SER A 30 1.08 21.57 11.55
C SER A 30 0.62 21.67 13.01
N GLY A 31 1.55 21.73 13.97
CA GLY A 31 1.25 21.71 15.40
C GLY A 31 0.91 20.32 15.94
N ALA A 32 0.99 19.27 15.11
CA ALA A 32 0.70 17.89 15.49
C ALA A 32 1.74 17.34 16.47
N LEU A 33 3.01 17.74 16.35
CA LEU A 33 4.06 17.41 17.31
C LEU A 33 4.61 18.71 17.91
N ASN A 34 4.56 18.81 19.24
CA ASN A 34 5.12 19.96 19.94
C ASN A 34 6.63 20.04 19.74
N CYS A 35 7.13 21.26 19.56
CA CYS A 35 8.57 21.51 19.54
C CYS A 35 8.88 22.87 20.18
N TYR A 36 10.01 22.92 20.84
CA TYR A 36 10.59 24.14 21.37
C TYR A 36 11.49 24.79 20.32
N ARG A 37 11.48 26.12 20.26
CA ARG A 37 12.34 26.90 19.38
C ARG A 37 13.45 27.52 20.22
N VAL A 38 14.66 26.98 20.12
CA VAL A 38 15.78 27.34 21.01
C VAL A 38 16.91 28.02 20.23
N GLY A 39 17.51 29.04 20.85
CA GLY A 39 18.65 29.80 20.32
C GLY A 39 18.29 30.78 19.19
N GLY A 40 19.27 31.60 18.78
CA GLY A 40 19.07 32.66 17.78
C GLY A 40 18.61 32.17 16.40
N LYS A 41 18.94 30.92 16.04
CA LYS A 41 18.48 30.27 14.79
C LYS A 41 17.11 29.59 14.90
N ARG A 42 16.45 29.68 16.07
CA ARG A 42 15.13 29.05 16.36
C ARG A 42 15.07 27.58 15.95
N ALA A 43 16.10 26.82 16.30
CA ALA A 43 16.19 25.40 16.00
C ALA A 43 15.08 24.64 16.74
N ARG A 44 14.49 23.63 16.08
CA ARG A 44 13.49 22.75 16.71
C ARG A 44 14.19 21.84 17.71
N ARG A 45 13.59 21.73 18.90
CA ARG A 45 14.05 20.90 20.00
C ARG A 45 12.86 20.17 20.62
N PHE A 46 13.07 18.95 21.05
CA PHE A 46 12.00 18.06 21.52
C PHE A 46 12.33 17.50 22.89
N ASN A 47 11.34 17.47 23.79
CA ASN A 47 11.47 16.73 25.04
C ASN A 47 11.30 15.23 24.73
N ILE A 48 12.14 14.38 25.33
CA ILE A 48 12.00 12.93 25.17
C ILE A 48 10.67 12.43 25.74
N GLN A 49 10.18 13.03 26.85
CA GLN A 49 8.88 12.69 27.41
C GLN A 49 7.76 13.09 26.44
N ASP A 50 7.82 14.27 25.81
CA ASP A 50 6.83 14.66 24.79
C ASP A 50 6.88 13.74 23.56
N LEU A 51 8.06 13.24 23.16
CA LEU A 51 8.20 12.31 22.04
C LEU A 51 7.67 10.92 22.40
N GLN A 52 7.94 10.45 23.62
CA GLN A 52 7.40 9.21 24.15
C GLN A 52 5.90 9.32 24.35
N GLU A 53 5.40 10.40 24.94
CA GLU A 53 3.98 10.70 24.98
C GLU A 53 3.42 10.82 23.59
N PHE A 54 4.11 11.40 22.62
CA PHE A 54 3.65 11.40 21.23
C PHE A 54 3.64 10.00 20.61
N LEU A 55 4.49 9.07 21.06
CA LEU A 55 4.39 7.64 20.72
C LEU A 55 3.17 6.97 21.39
N HIS A 56 2.87 7.31 22.64
CA HIS A 56 1.82 6.66 23.44
C HIS A 56 0.42 7.30 23.28
N GLN A 57 0.36 8.61 23.04
CA GLN A 57 -0.82 9.44 22.74
C GLN A 57 -1.10 9.48 21.25
N ARG A 58 -0.25 8.87 20.43
CA ARG A 58 -0.66 8.42 19.12
C ARG A 58 -1.51 7.16 19.26
N PRO A 59 -2.82 7.22 18.96
CA PRO A 59 -3.24 6.34 17.90
C PRO A 59 -2.32 6.64 16.71
N ALA A 60 -1.73 5.61 16.12
CA ALA A 60 -1.23 5.65 14.73
C ALA A 60 -2.17 6.58 13.92
N PRO A 61 -1.66 7.43 12.99
CA PRO A 61 -2.48 8.41 12.26
C PRO A 61 -3.85 7.81 12.03
N PHE A 62 -4.91 8.44 12.56
CA PHE A 62 -6.30 7.94 12.60
C PHE A 62 -6.70 7.24 11.27
N ILE A 63 -6.24 6.02 11.11
CA ILE A 63 -6.95 4.88 10.63
C ILE A 63 -7.65 4.48 11.90
N THR A 64 -8.96 4.46 11.88
CA THR A 64 -9.67 3.46 12.65
C THR A 64 -8.97 2.13 12.37
N GLN A 65 -8.02 1.68 13.21
CA GLN A 65 -7.43 0.34 13.11
C GLN A 65 -8.51 -0.77 13.22
N ASN A 66 -9.78 -0.38 13.37
CA ASN A 66 -10.97 -1.20 13.32
C ASN A 66 -11.78 -1.14 12.01
N GLU A 67 -11.49 -0.25 11.05
CA GLU A 67 -12.23 -0.32 9.78
C GLU A 67 -11.64 -1.43 8.91
N MET A 68 -12.35 -2.56 8.95
CA MET A 68 -12.07 -3.72 8.14
C MET A 68 -12.66 -3.50 6.75
N VAL A 69 -11.81 -3.40 5.73
CA VAL A 69 -12.20 -3.21 4.34
C VAL A 69 -12.41 -4.58 3.70
N ARG A 70 -13.59 -4.78 3.10
CA ARG A 70 -13.93 -6.03 2.41
C ARG A 70 -13.05 -6.21 1.17
N LEU A 71 -12.54 -7.43 1.00
CA LEU A 71 -11.74 -7.78 -0.18
C LEU A 71 -12.59 -8.17 -1.39
N GLY A 72 -13.86 -8.54 -1.19
CA GLY A 72 -14.68 -9.18 -2.23
C GLY A 72 -14.38 -10.68 -2.41
N ILE A 73 -13.49 -11.24 -1.60
CA ILE A 73 -13.09 -12.66 -1.64
C ILE A 73 -13.74 -13.36 -0.44
N GLY A 74 -14.85 -14.04 -0.66
CA GLY A 74 -15.64 -14.64 0.42
C GLY A 74 -16.02 -13.60 1.49
N SER A 75 -15.84 -13.95 2.77
CA SER A 75 -16.08 -13.04 3.90
C SER A 75 -14.85 -12.24 4.32
N MET A 76 -13.75 -12.30 3.58
CA MET A 76 -12.48 -11.71 4.01
C MET A 76 -12.54 -10.18 4.08
N ALA A 77 -11.85 -9.66 5.09
CA ALA A 77 -11.58 -8.24 5.24
C ALA A 77 -10.19 -8.06 5.86
N VAL A 78 -9.56 -6.92 5.59
CA VAL A 78 -8.26 -6.54 6.15
C VAL A 78 -8.37 -5.14 6.74
N PRO A 79 -7.45 -4.74 7.64
CA PRO A 79 -7.36 -3.35 8.07
C PRO A 79 -7.23 -2.42 6.86
N ASP A 80 -7.88 -1.27 6.92
CA ASP A 80 -7.66 -0.22 5.94
C ASP A 80 -6.18 0.17 5.82
N GLY A 81 -5.73 0.55 4.62
CA GLY A 81 -4.32 0.82 4.35
C GLY A 81 -3.48 -0.43 4.05
N SER A 82 -4.08 -1.62 3.96
CA SER A 82 -3.33 -2.88 3.80
C SER A 82 -2.71 -3.03 2.41
N HIS A 83 -1.49 -3.59 2.41
CA HIS A 83 -0.82 -4.14 1.24
C HIS A 83 -0.69 -5.66 1.41
N LEU A 84 -1.34 -6.41 0.54
CA LEU A 84 -1.49 -7.86 0.65
C LEU A 84 -1.14 -8.58 -0.64
N SER A 85 -0.64 -9.80 -0.50
CA SER A 85 -0.34 -10.67 -1.63
C SER A 85 -1.45 -11.70 -1.84
N HIS A 86 -1.59 -12.21 -3.06
CA HIS A 86 -2.35 -13.41 -3.38
C HIS A 86 -1.45 -14.41 -4.10
N LEU A 87 -1.30 -15.61 -3.54
CA LEU A 87 -0.57 -16.69 -4.19
C LEU A 87 -1.57 -17.60 -4.91
N SER A 88 -1.80 -17.36 -6.21
CA SER A 88 -2.85 -18.08 -6.94
C SER A 88 -2.41 -19.48 -7.37
N LEU A 89 -3.30 -20.46 -7.20
CA LEU A 89 -3.05 -21.86 -7.56
C LEU A 89 -2.95 -22.07 -9.08
N ASP A 90 -3.90 -21.48 -9.80
CA ASP A 90 -4.08 -21.64 -11.23
C ASP A 90 -4.74 -20.38 -11.83
N ASP A 91 -4.94 -20.40 -13.14
CA ASP A 91 -5.55 -19.27 -13.87
C ASP A 91 -7.00 -18.99 -13.42
N PRO A 92 -7.88 -19.99 -13.18
CA PRO A 92 -9.21 -19.76 -12.60
C PRO A 92 -9.19 -19.06 -11.24
N ASP A 93 -8.37 -19.52 -10.30
CA ASP A 93 -8.23 -18.90 -8.97
C ASP A 93 -7.71 -17.47 -9.06
N ALA A 94 -6.68 -17.25 -9.90
CA ALA A 94 -6.12 -15.94 -10.20
C ALA A 94 -7.21 -14.96 -10.69
N GLN A 95 -7.98 -15.37 -11.70
CA GLN A 95 -9.05 -14.58 -12.29
C GLN A 95 -10.18 -14.32 -11.30
N GLN A 96 -10.65 -15.35 -10.59
CA GLN A 96 -11.74 -15.22 -9.63
C GLN A 96 -11.40 -14.20 -8.56
N VAL A 97 -10.21 -14.28 -7.96
CA VAL A 97 -9.77 -13.36 -6.91
C VAL A 97 -9.62 -11.94 -7.45
N GLY A 98 -8.95 -11.76 -8.60
CA GLY A 98 -8.74 -10.44 -9.18
C GLY A 98 -10.04 -9.75 -9.55
N ILE A 99 -10.95 -10.47 -10.23
CA ILE A 99 -12.25 -9.92 -10.65
C ILE A 99 -13.13 -9.60 -9.45
N SER A 100 -13.18 -10.48 -8.44
CA SER A 100 -14.00 -10.23 -7.25
C SER A 100 -13.51 -9.01 -6.46
N PHE A 101 -12.18 -8.84 -6.37
CA PHE A 101 -11.57 -7.69 -5.71
C PHE A 101 -11.83 -6.37 -6.44
N LEU A 102 -11.70 -6.36 -7.78
CA LEU A 102 -12.02 -5.19 -8.60
C LEU A 102 -13.51 -4.82 -8.52
N ARG A 103 -14.41 -5.82 -8.62
CA ARG A 103 -15.87 -5.62 -8.53
C ARG A 103 -16.30 -5.09 -7.17
N GLN A 104 -15.70 -5.55 -6.09
CA GLN A 104 -15.97 -5.04 -4.74
C GLN A 104 -15.69 -3.55 -4.64
N GLY A 105 -14.56 -3.08 -5.17
CA GLY A 105 -14.21 -1.65 -5.17
C GLY A 105 -15.18 -0.82 -6.01
N LEU A 106 -15.49 -1.27 -7.23
CA LEU A 106 -16.43 -0.57 -8.10
C LEU A 106 -17.85 -0.49 -7.51
N ALA A 107 -18.33 -1.57 -6.89
CA ALA A 107 -19.63 -1.60 -6.22
C ALA A 107 -19.69 -0.63 -5.02
N ALA A 108 -18.56 -0.47 -4.32
CA ALA A 108 -18.40 0.49 -3.23
C ALA A 108 -18.08 1.92 -3.69
N LYS A 109 -18.07 2.19 -5.00
CA LYS A 109 -17.69 3.48 -5.63
C LYS A 109 -16.27 3.95 -5.26
N GLU A 110 -15.38 2.99 -5.00
CA GLU A 110 -13.95 3.24 -4.87
C GLU A 110 -13.36 3.54 -6.25
N THR A 111 -12.26 4.31 -6.29
CA THR A 111 -11.42 4.39 -7.48
C THR A 111 -10.58 3.11 -7.55
N VAL A 112 -10.68 2.39 -8.67
CA VAL A 112 -10.03 1.10 -8.85
C VAL A 112 -8.95 1.19 -9.92
N MET A 113 -7.78 0.61 -9.66
CA MET A 113 -6.70 0.49 -10.62
C MET A 113 -6.34 -0.97 -10.86
N LEU A 114 -6.39 -1.40 -12.12
CA LEU A 114 -5.89 -2.68 -12.61
C LEU A 114 -4.50 -2.47 -13.23
N VAL A 115 -3.51 -3.19 -12.72
CA VAL A 115 -2.18 -3.30 -13.33
C VAL A 115 -2.01 -4.73 -13.83
N THR A 116 -1.85 -4.92 -15.13
CA THR A 116 -1.85 -6.27 -15.74
C THR A 116 -0.93 -6.35 -16.95
N SER A 117 -0.54 -7.56 -17.33
CA SER A 117 0.21 -7.83 -18.57
C SER A 117 -0.64 -7.53 -19.81
N HIS A 118 0.00 -7.28 -20.96
CA HIS A 118 -0.69 -7.16 -22.24
C HIS A 118 -1.48 -8.44 -22.55
N ALA A 119 -0.91 -9.60 -22.23
CA ALA A 119 -1.51 -10.91 -22.46
C ALA A 119 -2.77 -11.20 -21.64
N ASN A 120 -2.94 -10.55 -20.48
CA ASN A 120 -4.10 -10.76 -19.60
C ASN A 120 -5.12 -9.63 -19.64
N LEU A 121 -4.79 -8.47 -20.23
CA LEU A 121 -5.68 -7.32 -20.22
C LEU A 121 -7.07 -7.62 -20.78
N GLU A 122 -7.16 -8.15 -22.00
CA GLU A 122 -8.45 -8.47 -22.62
C GLU A 122 -9.24 -9.48 -21.79
N LYS A 123 -8.57 -10.44 -21.14
CA LYS A 123 -9.22 -11.41 -20.26
C LYS A 123 -9.87 -10.72 -19.07
N PHE A 124 -9.15 -9.82 -18.39
CA PHE A 124 -9.71 -9.07 -17.26
C PHE A 124 -10.88 -8.18 -17.69
N VAL A 125 -10.77 -7.48 -18.82
CA VAL A 125 -11.85 -6.65 -19.35
C VAL A 125 -13.10 -7.49 -19.64
N ASN A 126 -12.95 -8.59 -20.38
CA ASN A 126 -14.07 -9.48 -20.71
C ASN A 126 -14.73 -10.06 -19.45
N LEU A 127 -13.95 -10.48 -18.46
CA LEU A 127 -14.49 -11.03 -17.21
C LEU A 127 -15.19 -9.98 -16.35
N LEU A 128 -14.74 -8.72 -16.37
CA LEU A 128 -15.44 -7.62 -15.70
C LEU A 128 -16.78 -7.34 -16.39
N GLU A 129 -16.80 -7.30 -17.71
CA GLU A 129 -18.02 -7.09 -18.52
C GLU A 129 -19.04 -8.22 -18.34
N LEU A 130 -18.59 -9.47 -18.39
CA LEU A 130 -19.41 -10.65 -18.05
C LEU A 130 -19.95 -10.57 -16.62
N GLY A 131 -19.21 -9.93 -15.71
CA GLY A 131 -19.62 -9.63 -14.35
C GLY A 131 -20.59 -8.45 -14.20
N GLY A 132 -21.03 -7.85 -15.31
CA GLY A 132 -21.97 -6.72 -15.34
C GLY A 132 -21.32 -5.35 -15.14
N ILE A 133 -20.00 -5.24 -15.23
CA ILE A 133 -19.29 -3.95 -15.16
C ILE A 133 -19.20 -3.36 -16.57
N ASP A 134 -19.76 -2.17 -16.75
CA ASP A 134 -19.51 -1.34 -17.93
C ASP A 134 -18.13 -0.71 -17.82
N VAL A 135 -17.12 -1.37 -18.38
CA VAL A 135 -15.70 -1.00 -18.27
C VAL A 135 -15.45 0.37 -18.90
N GLU A 136 -16.02 0.64 -20.07
CA GLU A 136 -15.81 1.91 -20.77
C GLU A 136 -16.44 3.08 -20.01
N LYS A 137 -17.65 2.90 -19.46
CA LYS A 137 -18.26 3.92 -18.59
C LYS A 137 -17.47 4.12 -17.30
N ALA A 138 -16.98 3.06 -16.65
CA ALA A 138 -16.18 3.17 -15.45
C ALA A 138 -14.85 3.90 -15.70
N ARG A 139 -14.23 3.68 -16.87
CA ARG A 139 -13.02 4.40 -17.29
C ARG A 139 -13.29 5.86 -17.61
N ALA A 140 -14.35 6.14 -18.38
CA ALA A 140 -14.76 7.52 -18.70
C ALA A 140 -15.10 8.33 -17.44
N GLY A 141 -15.66 7.68 -16.42
CA GLY A 141 -15.97 8.28 -15.12
C GLY A 141 -14.83 8.30 -14.10
N ASN A 142 -13.59 7.96 -14.48
CA ASN A 142 -12.42 7.87 -13.58
C ASN A 142 -12.56 6.88 -12.41
N LEU A 143 -13.52 5.95 -12.45
CA LEU A 143 -13.67 4.90 -11.43
C LEU A 143 -12.77 3.69 -11.70
N LEU A 144 -12.38 3.47 -12.95
CA LEU A 144 -11.46 2.39 -13.33
C LEU A 144 -10.27 2.93 -14.11
N HIS A 145 -9.07 2.68 -13.60
CA HIS A 145 -7.80 2.93 -14.28
C HIS A 145 -7.16 1.60 -14.68
N ILE A 146 -6.58 1.56 -15.87
CA ILE A 146 -5.88 0.37 -16.39
C ILE A 146 -4.47 0.78 -16.77
N CYS A 147 -3.48 0.05 -16.26
CA CYS A 147 -2.06 0.23 -16.56
C CYS A 147 -1.44 -1.10 -16.98
N LYS A 148 -0.55 -1.09 -17.99
CA LYS A 148 0.14 -2.30 -18.49
C LYS A 148 1.54 -2.48 -17.89
N GLY A 149 1.72 -1.99 -16.66
CA GLY A 149 3.04 -1.81 -16.04
C GLY A 149 3.88 -0.71 -16.71
N LEU A 150 4.86 -0.18 -15.97
CA LEU A 150 5.85 0.79 -16.46
C LEU A 150 7.26 0.22 -16.35
N ASP A 151 8.23 0.89 -16.97
CA ASP A 151 9.57 0.32 -17.17
C ASP A 151 10.43 0.31 -15.89
N THR A 152 10.12 1.16 -14.90
CA THR A 152 10.84 1.21 -13.62
C THR A 152 9.90 1.23 -12.41
N PRO A 153 10.34 0.71 -11.24
CA PRO A 153 9.59 0.81 -9.99
C PRO A 153 9.19 2.24 -9.64
N GLN A 154 10.08 3.20 -9.85
CA GLN A 154 9.84 4.62 -9.55
C GLN A 154 8.79 5.23 -10.48
N ALA A 155 8.81 4.89 -11.76
CA ALA A 155 7.78 5.34 -12.71
C ALA A 155 6.42 4.76 -12.34
N MET A 156 6.38 3.46 -11.97
CA MET A 156 5.15 2.81 -11.52
C MET A 156 4.59 3.46 -10.25
N PHE A 157 5.45 3.68 -9.24
CA PHE A 157 5.07 4.37 -8.01
C PHE A 157 4.56 5.78 -8.25
N ALA A 158 5.23 6.56 -9.12
CA ALA A 158 4.80 7.91 -9.46
C ALA A 158 3.42 7.90 -10.15
N CYS A 159 3.19 6.94 -11.05
CA CYS A 159 1.89 6.75 -11.71
C CYS A 159 0.79 6.41 -10.69
N ILE A 160 1.04 5.46 -9.80
CA ILE A 160 0.08 5.08 -8.74
C ILE A 160 -0.19 6.28 -7.84
N SER A 161 0.85 6.97 -7.36
CA SER A 161 0.75 8.15 -6.51
C SER A 161 -0.11 9.25 -7.13
N GLN A 162 0.06 9.49 -8.44
CA GLN A 162 -0.75 10.45 -9.17
C GLN A 162 -2.22 10.04 -9.20
N LYS A 163 -2.52 8.74 -9.41
CA LYS A 163 -3.92 8.25 -9.44
C LYS A 163 -4.57 8.29 -8.07
N ILE A 164 -3.83 7.96 -7.01
CA ILE A 164 -4.29 8.12 -5.62
C ILE A 164 -4.63 9.59 -5.35
N ALA A 165 -3.77 10.53 -5.74
CA ALA A 165 -3.99 11.96 -5.52
C ALA A 165 -5.19 12.54 -6.29
N MET A 166 -5.61 11.89 -7.37
CA MET A 166 -6.78 12.27 -8.17
C MET A 166 -8.07 11.58 -7.70
N ALA A 167 -7.99 10.56 -6.83
CA ALA A 167 -9.14 9.81 -6.39
C ALA A 167 -9.99 10.62 -5.40
N GLU A 168 -11.30 10.65 -5.62
CA GLU A 168 -12.24 11.35 -4.74
C GLU A 168 -12.66 10.51 -3.52
N ASN A 169 -12.44 9.20 -3.57
CA ASN A 169 -12.84 8.23 -2.56
C ASN A 169 -11.68 7.24 -2.27
N ARG A 170 -11.96 6.15 -1.55
CA ARG A 170 -11.02 5.04 -1.35
C ARG A 170 -10.42 4.59 -2.69
N PHE A 171 -9.15 4.22 -2.67
CA PHE A 171 -8.38 3.74 -3.82
C PHE A 171 -7.99 2.29 -3.63
N ARG A 172 -8.32 1.46 -4.62
CA ARG A 172 -8.02 0.03 -4.63
C ARG A 172 -7.16 -0.31 -5.83
N LEU A 173 -5.99 -0.89 -5.61
CA LEU A 173 -5.11 -1.37 -6.67
C LEU A 173 -5.07 -2.90 -6.68
N PHE A 174 -5.31 -3.48 -7.85
CA PHE A 174 -5.03 -4.87 -8.12
C PHE A 174 -3.87 -4.98 -9.12
N GLY A 175 -2.80 -5.66 -8.70
CA GLY A 175 -1.64 -5.95 -9.54
C GLY A 175 -1.60 -7.42 -9.92
N ASP A 176 -1.92 -7.75 -11.18
CA ASP A 176 -1.55 -9.04 -11.77
C ASP A 176 -0.05 -9.02 -12.07
N MET A 177 0.77 -9.51 -11.13
CA MET A 177 2.22 -9.37 -11.19
C MET A 177 2.86 -10.07 -12.39
N THR A 178 2.12 -10.84 -13.19
CA THR A 178 2.64 -11.34 -14.47
C THR A 178 3.12 -10.23 -15.40
N TRP A 179 2.66 -8.98 -15.20
CA TRP A 179 3.19 -7.82 -15.94
C TRP A 179 4.70 -7.59 -15.69
N VAL A 180 5.23 -7.88 -14.48
CA VAL A 180 6.66 -7.69 -14.20
C VAL A 180 7.52 -8.67 -15.00
N LYS A 181 6.98 -9.88 -15.26
CA LYS A 181 7.63 -10.89 -16.12
C LYS A 181 7.69 -10.44 -17.57
N GLU A 182 6.61 -9.82 -18.07
CA GLU A 182 6.57 -9.27 -19.42
C GLU A 182 7.56 -8.12 -19.61
N ARG A 183 7.81 -7.33 -18.54
CA ARG A 183 8.84 -6.29 -18.52
C ARG A 183 10.27 -6.81 -18.34
N GLY A 184 10.46 -8.13 -18.17
CA GLY A 184 11.77 -8.74 -17.93
C GLY A 184 12.38 -8.38 -16.58
N TRP A 185 11.57 -7.99 -15.59
CA TRP A 185 12.08 -7.67 -14.26
C TRP A 185 12.51 -8.92 -13.50
N GLY A 186 13.65 -8.82 -12.83
CA GLY A 186 14.15 -9.84 -11.90
C GLY A 186 13.61 -9.65 -10.48
N LEU A 187 14.05 -10.55 -9.60
CA LEU A 187 13.69 -10.57 -8.17
C LEU A 187 13.93 -9.21 -7.50
N GLU A 188 15.12 -8.62 -7.66
CA GLU A 188 15.50 -7.37 -6.98
C GLU A 188 14.67 -6.17 -7.44
N THR A 189 14.42 -6.05 -8.74
CA THR A 189 13.57 -4.96 -9.28
C THR A 189 12.13 -5.10 -8.82
N THR A 190 11.63 -6.35 -8.73
CA THR A 190 10.28 -6.62 -8.22
C THR A 190 10.19 -6.31 -6.73
N ARG A 191 11.20 -6.70 -5.93
CA ARG A 191 11.26 -6.36 -4.50
C ARG A 191 11.26 -4.86 -4.26
N GLN A 192 12.05 -4.11 -5.03
CA GLN A 192 12.07 -2.64 -4.94
C GLN A 192 10.68 -2.03 -5.18
N LEU A 193 9.89 -2.56 -6.13
CA LEU A 193 8.52 -2.11 -6.34
C LEU A 193 7.66 -2.34 -5.09
N GLU A 194 7.72 -3.53 -4.49
CA GLU A 194 6.88 -3.88 -3.34
C GLU A 194 7.27 -3.11 -2.07
N GLU A 195 8.57 -2.91 -1.83
CA GLU A 195 9.07 -2.07 -0.72
C GLU A 195 8.68 -0.60 -0.89
N ILE A 196 8.72 -0.09 -2.13
CA ILE A 196 8.20 1.24 -2.45
C ILE A 196 6.66 1.28 -2.25
N GLY A 197 5.95 0.18 -2.53
CA GLY A 197 4.53 0.02 -2.21
C GLY A 197 4.25 0.12 -0.70
N ASN A 198 5.12 -0.44 0.14
CA ASN A 198 5.03 -0.28 1.59
C ASN A 198 5.36 1.13 2.08
N SER A 199 6.02 1.93 1.24
CA SER A 199 6.34 3.33 1.51
C SER A 199 5.16 4.27 1.22
N PHE A 200 4.08 3.80 0.58
CA PHE A 200 2.80 4.48 0.70
C PHE A 200 2.50 4.50 2.21
N PRO A 201 2.52 5.67 2.88
CA PRO A 201 2.15 5.73 4.29
C PRO A 201 0.80 5.04 4.43
N ALA A 202 0.49 4.46 5.59
CA ALA A 202 -0.84 3.90 5.85
C ALA A 202 -1.89 4.99 5.59
N THR A 203 -2.32 5.07 4.33
CA THR A 203 -3.08 6.17 3.75
C THR A 203 -4.49 5.66 3.89
N PRO A 204 -5.29 6.22 4.80
CA PRO A 204 -6.67 5.79 4.96
C PRO A 204 -7.33 5.75 3.60
N GLY A 205 -8.00 4.65 3.29
CA GLY A 205 -8.62 4.43 2.00
C GLY A 205 -7.73 3.80 0.92
N LEU A 206 -6.47 3.44 1.17
CA LEU A 206 -5.64 2.74 0.20
C LEU A 206 -5.65 1.22 0.45
N LEU A 207 -5.94 0.43 -0.59
CA LEU A 207 -5.88 -1.02 -0.51
C LEU A 207 -5.17 -1.60 -1.73
N LEU A 208 -4.11 -2.38 -1.50
CA LEU A 208 -3.24 -2.90 -2.55
C LEU A 208 -3.24 -4.44 -2.52
N LEU A 209 -3.58 -5.10 -3.62
CA LEU A 209 -3.53 -6.55 -3.78
C LEU A 209 -2.61 -6.95 -4.94
N CYS A 210 -1.45 -7.51 -4.63
CA CYS A 210 -0.49 -8.02 -5.61
C CYS A 210 -0.64 -9.54 -5.77
N GLN A 211 -0.92 -10.01 -6.98
CA GLN A 211 -1.19 -11.41 -7.28
C GLN A 211 -0.02 -12.10 -7.99
N TYR A 212 0.37 -13.25 -7.46
CA TYR A 212 1.51 -14.06 -7.87
C TYR A 212 1.07 -15.50 -8.18
N PRO A 213 0.90 -15.87 -9.47
CA PRO A 213 0.60 -17.26 -9.84
C PRO A 213 1.75 -18.20 -9.54
N LEU A 214 1.48 -19.27 -8.79
CA LEU A 214 2.48 -20.26 -8.37
C LEU A 214 3.18 -20.95 -9.55
N ASN A 215 2.50 -21.06 -10.68
CA ASN A 215 3.04 -21.66 -11.90
C ASN A 215 3.92 -20.69 -12.73
N ARG A 216 4.00 -19.40 -12.37
CA ARG A 216 4.74 -18.35 -13.12
C ARG A 216 5.87 -17.71 -12.33
N PHE A 217 5.88 -17.87 -11.01
CA PHE A 217 6.87 -17.29 -10.11
C PHE A 217 7.69 -18.38 -9.43
N SER A 218 8.99 -18.13 -9.30
CA SER A 218 9.91 -19.03 -8.59
C SER A 218 9.69 -18.98 -7.08
N GLY A 219 10.17 -20.00 -6.35
CA GLY A 219 10.07 -20.02 -4.89
C GLY A 219 10.69 -18.79 -4.20
N GLN A 220 11.78 -18.24 -4.74
CA GLN A 220 12.42 -17.02 -4.22
C GLN A 220 11.54 -15.78 -4.40
N GLU A 221 10.83 -15.68 -5.52
CA GLU A 221 9.92 -14.57 -5.80
C GLU A 221 8.64 -14.67 -4.96
N LEU A 222 8.14 -15.89 -4.75
CA LEU A 222 7.00 -16.13 -3.87
C LEU A 222 7.34 -15.81 -2.41
N MET A 223 8.53 -16.19 -1.94
CA MET A 223 9.02 -15.81 -0.61
C MET A 223 9.17 -14.30 -0.47
N MET A 224 9.71 -13.63 -1.49
CA MET A 224 9.77 -12.16 -1.50
C MET A 224 8.37 -11.53 -1.37
N ALA A 225 7.37 -12.06 -2.07
CA ALA A 225 5.99 -11.59 -1.91
C ALA A 225 5.49 -11.75 -0.46
N VAL A 226 5.78 -12.88 0.20
CA VAL A 226 5.39 -13.09 1.60
C VAL A 226 6.18 -12.20 2.58
N GLU A 227 7.45 -11.91 2.30
CA GLU A 227 8.31 -11.04 3.12
C GLU A 227 7.90 -9.55 3.01
N THR A 228 7.42 -9.15 1.84
CA THR A 228 7.08 -7.74 1.54
C THR A 228 5.62 -7.39 1.76
N HIS A 229 4.74 -8.35 2.04
CA HIS A 229 3.32 -8.10 2.28
C HIS A 229 2.89 -8.55 3.67
N ARG A 230 2.10 -7.72 4.35
CA ARG A 230 1.62 -8.04 5.70
C ARG A 230 0.63 -9.20 5.71
N TYR A 231 -0.22 -9.29 4.69
CA TYR A 231 -1.20 -10.36 4.57
C TYR A 231 -1.02 -11.12 3.26
N THR A 232 -1.34 -12.41 3.29
CA THR A 232 -1.31 -13.29 2.13
C THR A 232 -2.63 -14.02 2.03
N VAL A 233 -3.26 -13.94 0.86
CA VAL A 233 -4.38 -14.80 0.47
C VAL A 233 -3.80 -16.05 -0.20
N TYR A 234 -4.17 -17.22 0.31
CA TYR A 234 -3.80 -18.50 -0.28
C TYR A 234 -4.89 -19.53 0.01
N LYS A 235 -5.33 -20.28 -1.02
CA LYS A 235 -6.38 -21.31 -0.90
C LYS A 235 -7.65 -20.80 -0.18
N GLY A 236 -8.11 -19.61 -0.55
CA GLY A 236 -9.30 -19.01 0.06
C GLY A 236 -9.16 -18.72 1.56
N THR A 237 -7.93 -18.60 2.07
CA THR A 237 -7.63 -18.22 3.46
C THR A 237 -6.77 -16.96 3.47
N LEU A 238 -7.04 -16.05 4.41
CA LEU A 238 -6.22 -14.88 4.69
C LEU A 238 -5.29 -15.20 5.86
N GLN A 239 -3.99 -14.98 5.69
CA GLN A 239 -2.98 -15.21 6.71
C GLN A 239 -2.13 -13.95 6.91
N GLU A 240 -1.78 -13.61 8.14
CA GLU A 240 -0.77 -12.57 8.41
C GLU A 240 0.62 -13.19 8.25
N SER A 241 1.50 -12.49 7.53
CA SER A 241 2.86 -12.96 7.29
C SER A 241 3.69 -12.84 8.56
N PRO A 242 4.31 -13.95 9.04
CA PRO A 242 5.22 -13.89 10.18
C PRO A 242 6.59 -13.28 9.81
N TYR A 243 6.85 -13.07 8.51
CA TYR A 243 8.12 -12.58 7.99
C TYR A 243 8.08 -11.09 7.61
N PHE A 244 6.89 -10.48 7.62
CA PHE A 244 6.73 -9.08 7.26
C PHE A 244 7.30 -8.17 8.36
N THR A 245 8.31 -7.39 7.99
CA THR A 245 8.83 -6.29 8.81
C THR A 245 8.71 -4.98 8.04
N LEU A 246 8.13 -3.95 8.66
CA LEU A 246 8.25 -2.59 8.16
C LEU A 246 9.72 -2.17 8.34
N ASN A 247 10.51 -2.30 7.27
CA ASN A 247 11.88 -1.79 7.23
C ASN A 247 11.91 -0.27 7.35
#